data_AF-A0A944S548-F1
#
_entry.id   AF-A0A944S548-F1
#
_cell.length_a   1.000
_cell.length_b   1.000
_cell.length_c   1.000
_cell.angle_alpha   90.00
_cell.angle_beta   90.00
_cell.angle_gamma   90.00
#
_symmetry.space_group_name_H-M   'P 1'
#
loop_
_entity.id
_entity.type
_entity.pdbx_description
1 polymer ?
#
loop_
_entity_poly.entity_id
_entity_poly.type
_entity_poly.pdbx_seq_one_letter_code
_entity_poly.pdbx_strand_id
1 'polypeptide(L)'
;MTQNRPILPMITLACMALFCACGGGTGIGPGEIQKREDRLRDRLPIDWNNYNANDFTGAIDFFTKTLDQADALEGVEGAKNQVKSEAQSGIGWSFFRLQDLSAAEQAFAQATTLDRLNSDAWAGWAGVALALRDFSDAAQFSNQALEIDPDYNSATRVDAAGRFLGHDNVDERHLRLMLAEAYLQSGAYSAVERKDPNNASAQVRLVDQDFRYKDPGQLLRTISDLALTLQDPTTN
;
A
#
# COMPACT_ATOMS: atom_id res chain seq x y z
N MET A 1 45.26 18.07 64.05
CA MET A 1 44.85 16.66 64.15
C MET A 1 43.33 16.64 64.29
N THR A 2 42.63 15.96 63.36
CA THR A 2 41.32 15.28 63.49
C THR A 2 40.20 15.99 64.28
N GLN A 3 38.94 16.16 63.85
CA GLN A 3 38.11 15.50 62.85
C GLN A 3 36.76 16.26 62.79
N ASN A 4 36.09 16.16 61.64
CA ASN A 4 34.63 16.08 61.42
C ASN A 4 33.65 17.07 62.08
N ARG A 5 33.01 17.87 61.23
CA ARG A 5 31.62 18.33 61.40
C ARG A 5 30.68 17.42 60.58
N PRO A 6 29.53 16.98 61.11
CA PRO A 6 28.56 16.21 60.35
C PRO A 6 27.55 17.14 59.65
N ILE A 7 27.20 16.85 58.40
CA ILE A 7 25.98 17.36 57.77
C ILE A 7 25.22 16.15 57.22
N LEU A 8 23.98 16.04 57.66
CA LEU A 8 22.95 15.06 57.32
C LEU A 8 22.78 14.88 55.80
N PRO A 9 22.52 13.66 55.29
CA PRO A 9 21.83 13.49 54.02
C PRO A 9 20.33 13.30 54.23
N MET A 10 19.58 14.13 53.52
CA MET A 10 18.15 14.09 53.31
C MET A 10 17.75 12.73 52.71
N ILE A 11 16.74 12.10 53.32
CA ILE A 11 16.08 10.90 52.84
C ILE A 11 15.44 11.20 51.47
N THR A 12 15.97 10.61 50.41
CA THR A 12 15.25 10.50 49.12
C THR A 12 14.77 9.06 49.00
N LEU A 13 13.47 8.88 49.27
CA LEU A 13 12.75 7.63 49.13
C LEU A 13 12.57 7.34 47.63
N ALA A 14 13.48 6.58 47.03
CA ALA A 14 13.30 6.04 45.70
C ALA A 14 12.40 4.80 45.80
N CYS A 15 11.10 4.98 45.57
CA CYS A 15 10.16 3.89 45.31
C CYS A 15 10.54 3.22 43.99
N MET A 16 11.38 2.19 44.07
CA MET A 16 11.65 1.28 42.96
C MET A 16 10.43 0.37 42.80
N ALA A 17 9.44 0.84 42.03
CA ALA A 17 8.34 0.02 41.56
C ALA A 17 8.91 -0.98 40.53
N LEU A 18 9.29 -2.16 40.99
CA LEU A 18 9.41 -3.34 40.17
C LEU A 18 8.02 -3.66 39.60
N PHE A 19 7.76 -3.19 38.38
CA PHE A 19 6.71 -3.78 37.58
C PHE A 19 7.14 -5.20 37.23
N CYS A 20 6.69 -6.16 38.03
CA CYS A 20 6.51 -7.53 37.59
C CYS A 20 5.49 -7.51 36.44
N ALA A 21 5.98 -7.27 35.24
CA ALA A 21 5.23 -7.53 34.03
C ALA A 21 5.13 -9.05 33.88
N CYS A 22 4.02 -9.62 34.35
CA CYS A 22 3.56 -10.94 33.94
C CYS A 22 3.05 -10.86 32.48
N GLY A 23 3.95 -10.49 31.56
CA GLY A 23 3.72 -10.63 30.12
C GLY A 23 4.43 -11.90 29.69
N GLY A 24 3.68 -12.92 29.33
CA GLY A 24 4.19 -14.18 28.77
C GLY A 24 4.83 -13.99 27.40
N GLY A 25 5.94 -13.24 27.34
CA GLY A 25 6.81 -13.20 26.19
C GLY A 25 7.58 -14.51 26.14
N THR A 26 7.56 -15.18 25.00
CA THR A 26 8.25 -16.46 24.73
C THR A 26 9.79 -16.40 24.89
N GLY A 27 10.34 -15.29 25.39
CA GLY A 27 11.77 -15.06 25.56
C GLY A 27 12.52 -14.86 24.24
N ILE A 28 11.81 -14.81 23.11
CA ILE A 28 12.40 -14.70 21.78
C ILE A 28 12.71 -13.24 21.49
N GLY A 29 14.00 -12.91 21.32
CA GLY A 29 14.43 -11.56 20.98
C GLY A 29 14.05 -11.17 19.55
N PRO A 30 13.96 -9.85 19.23
CA PRO A 30 13.53 -9.35 17.92
C PRO A 30 14.32 -9.93 16.73
N GLY A 31 15.63 -10.14 16.89
CA GLY A 31 16.47 -10.73 15.83
C GLY A 31 16.15 -12.19 15.52
N GLU A 32 15.65 -12.95 16.50
CA GLU A 32 15.23 -14.33 16.26
C GLU A 32 13.83 -14.39 15.63
N ILE A 33 12.95 -13.42 15.94
CA ILE A 33 11.68 -13.24 15.22
C ILE A 33 11.96 -12.93 13.76
N GLN A 34 12.84 -11.97 13.47
CA GLN A 34 13.20 -11.60 12.10
C GLN A 34 13.68 -12.82 11.29
N LYS A 35 14.61 -13.61 11.84
CA LYS A 35 15.10 -14.83 11.17
C LYS A 35 14.00 -15.86 10.88
N ARG A 36 12.97 -15.94 11.74
CA ARG A 36 11.83 -16.83 11.53
C ARG A 36 10.91 -16.30 10.45
N GLU A 37 10.69 -14.99 10.40
CA GLU A 37 9.95 -14.35 9.32
C GLU A 37 10.66 -14.52 7.98
N ASP A 38 11.97 -14.27 7.90
CA ASP A 38 12.75 -14.40 6.67
C ASP A 38 12.69 -15.85 6.15
N ARG A 39 12.90 -16.83 7.03
CA ARG A 39 12.79 -18.25 6.68
C ARG A 39 11.39 -18.63 6.21
N LEU A 40 10.34 -18.00 6.76
CA LEU A 40 8.98 -18.21 6.31
C LEU A 40 8.77 -17.61 4.91
N ARG A 41 9.22 -16.38 4.67
CA ARG A 41 9.15 -15.71 3.36
C ARG A 41 9.90 -16.50 2.28
N ASP A 42 11.06 -17.08 2.60
CA ASP A 42 11.84 -17.93 1.68
C ASP A 42 11.09 -19.21 1.26
N ARG A 43 10.19 -19.71 2.11
CA ARG A 43 9.41 -20.94 1.86
C ARG A 43 8.11 -20.69 1.11
N LEU A 44 7.62 -19.45 1.13
CA LEU A 44 6.39 -19.07 0.48
C LEU A 44 6.69 -18.42 -0.88
N PRO A 45 6.31 -19.06 -1.99
CA PRO A 45 6.61 -18.53 -3.31
C PRO A 45 5.79 -17.25 -3.53
N ILE A 46 6.45 -16.17 -3.93
CA ILE A 46 5.80 -14.96 -4.43
C ILE A 46 6.63 -14.52 -5.61
N ASP A 47 6.01 -14.50 -6.78
CA ASP A 47 6.56 -13.91 -7.99
C ASP A 47 5.43 -13.47 -8.92
N TRP A 48 5.73 -12.49 -9.75
CA TRP A 48 4.79 -11.89 -10.69
C TRP A 48 5.05 -12.35 -12.13
N ASN A 49 5.77 -13.47 -12.34
CA ASN A 49 6.22 -13.86 -13.69
C ASN A 49 5.05 -14.21 -14.62
N ASN A 50 4.09 -15.00 -14.14
CA ASN A 50 2.91 -15.35 -14.95
C ASN A 50 2.11 -14.09 -15.31
N TYR A 51 1.92 -13.19 -14.34
CA TYR A 51 1.23 -11.93 -14.56
C TYR A 51 1.95 -11.06 -15.61
N ASN A 52 3.27 -10.88 -15.46
CA ASN A 52 4.10 -10.12 -16.39
C ASN A 52 4.19 -10.77 -17.78
N ALA A 53 3.99 -12.08 -17.87
CA ALA A 53 3.85 -12.81 -19.14
C ALA A 53 2.44 -12.70 -19.75
N ASN A 54 1.52 -11.96 -19.13
CA ASN A 54 0.09 -11.87 -19.44
C ASN A 54 -0.67 -13.21 -19.32
N ASP A 55 -0.15 -14.17 -18.56
CA ASP A 55 -0.86 -15.38 -18.15
C ASP A 55 -1.58 -15.14 -16.81
N PHE A 56 -2.70 -14.42 -16.88
CA PHE A 56 -3.46 -14.04 -15.68
C PHE A 56 -4.12 -15.25 -14.98
N THR A 57 -4.55 -16.25 -15.73
CA THR A 57 -5.07 -17.49 -15.13
C THR A 57 -3.97 -18.25 -14.41
N GLY A 58 -2.78 -18.38 -15.02
CA GLY A 58 -1.61 -18.98 -14.37
C GLY A 58 -1.14 -18.17 -13.16
N ALA A 59 -1.27 -16.84 -13.18
CA ALA A 59 -0.99 -15.99 -12.02
C ALA A 59 -1.98 -16.27 -10.87
N ILE A 60 -3.30 -16.32 -11.16
CA ILE A 60 -4.32 -16.68 -10.16
C ILE A 60 -4.04 -18.06 -9.55
N ASP A 61 -3.75 -19.06 -10.37
CA ASP A 61 -3.42 -20.41 -9.90
C ASP A 61 -2.17 -20.42 -9.01
N PHE A 62 -1.14 -19.66 -9.38
CA PHE A 62 0.09 -19.54 -8.62
C PHE A 62 -0.12 -18.88 -7.26
N PHE A 63 -0.80 -17.72 -7.24
CA PHE A 63 -1.08 -17.01 -5.99
C PHE A 63 -2.05 -17.79 -5.10
N THR A 64 -3.02 -18.50 -5.66
CA THR A 64 -3.92 -19.38 -4.88
C THR A 64 -3.14 -20.50 -4.19
N LYS A 65 -2.20 -21.15 -4.90
CA LYS A 65 -1.31 -22.14 -4.27
C LYS A 65 -0.44 -21.54 -3.16
N THR A 66 -0.03 -20.29 -3.32
CA THR A 66 0.72 -19.57 -2.28
C THR A 66 -0.12 -19.37 -1.03
N LEU A 67 -1.40 -19.02 -1.18
CA LEU A 67 -2.35 -18.91 -0.05
C LEU A 67 -2.51 -20.25 0.66
N ASP A 68 -2.73 -21.34 -0.08
CA ASP A 68 -2.86 -22.68 0.48
C ASP A 68 -1.61 -23.10 1.27
N GLN A 69 -0.42 -22.81 0.73
CA GLN A 69 0.85 -23.08 1.40
C GLN A 69 1.02 -22.23 2.66
N ALA A 70 0.66 -20.95 2.61
CA ALA A 70 0.70 -20.07 3.77
C ALA A 70 -0.22 -20.59 4.89
N ASP A 71 -1.42 -21.06 4.55
CA ASP A 71 -2.35 -21.61 5.53
C ASP A 71 -1.86 -22.93 6.15
N ALA A 72 -1.18 -23.77 5.37
CA ALA A 72 -0.60 -25.02 5.85
C ALA A 72 0.67 -24.84 6.70
N LEU A 73 1.33 -23.68 6.63
CA LEU A 73 2.59 -23.43 7.31
C LEU A 73 2.41 -22.80 8.69
N GLU A 74 3.10 -23.37 9.68
CA GLU A 74 3.36 -22.71 10.96
C GLU A 74 4.41 -21.59 10.77
N GLY A 75 4.23 -20.47 11.48
CA GLY A 75 5.14 -19.34 11.39
C GLY A 75 4.65 -18.10 12.11
N VAL A 76 5.34 -16.98 11.88
CA VAL A 76 4.95 -15.67 12.40
C VAL A 76 3.76 -15.15 11.60
N GLU A 77 2.62 -14.95 12.26
CA GLU A 77 1.36 -14.60 11.60
C GLU A 77 1.44 -13.29 10.81
N GLY A 78 2.16 -12.28 11.32
CA GLY A 78 2.37 -11.02 10.60
C GLY A 78 3.05 -11.22 9.25
N ALA A 79 4.11 -12.02 9.19
CA ALA A 79 4.78 -12.35 7.95
C ALA A 79 3.92 -13.20 7.01
N LYS A 80 3.08 -14.12 7.55
CA LYS A 80 2.09 -14.84 6.76
C LYS A 80 1.08 -13.89 6.13
N ASN A 81 0.54 -12.96 6.91
CA ASN A 81 -0.47 -12.02 6.44
C ASN A 81 0.07 -11.08 5.37
N GLN A 82 1.33 -10.63 5.47
CA GLN A 82 2.00 -9.86 4.41
C GLN A 82 2.06 -10.65 3.10
N VAL A 83 2.50 -11.92 3.15
CA VAL A 83 2.57 -12.78 1.96
C VAL A 83 1.18 -13.07 1.39
N LYS A 84 0.19 -13.37 2.25
CA LYS A 84 -1.18 -13.62 1.82
C LYS A 84 -1.82 -12.35 1.23
N SER A 85 -1.53 -11.19 1.78
CA SER A 85 -1.98 -9.90 1.24
C SER A 85 -1.43 -9.68 -0.16
N GLU A 86 -0.12 -9.88 -0.36
CA GLU A 86 0.52 -9.77 -1.67
C GLU A 86 -0.07 -10.77 -2.69
N ALA A 87 -0.27 -12.03 -2.29
CA ALA A 87 -0.90 -13.03 -3.15
C ALA A 87 -2.35 -12.65 -3.53
N GLN A 88 -3.14 -12.13 -2.58
CA GLN A 88 -4.48 -11.61 -2.86
C GLN A 88 -4.44 -10.37 -3.78
N SER A 89 -3.44 -9.50 -3.64
CA SER A 89 -3.23 -8.38 -4.57
C SER A 89 -2.98 -8.87 -6.00
N GLY A 90 -2.08 -9.85 -6.16
CA GLY A 90 -1.81 -10.48 -7.45
C GLY A 90 -3.03 -11.16 -8.08
N ILE A 91 -3.87 -11.80 -7.28
CA ILE A 91 -5.16 -12.34 -7.72
C ILE A 91 -6.08 -11.19 -8.17
N GLY A 92 -6.18 -10.11 -7.39
CA GLY A 92 -7.00 -8.95 -7.70
C GLY A 92 -6.63 -8.30 -9.02
N TRP A 93 -5.34 -8.04 -9.23
CA TRP A 93 -4.83 -7.50 -10.50
C TRP A 93 -5.08 -8.46 -11.67
N SER A 94 -4.89 -9.76 -11.47
CA SER A 94 -5.16 -10.75 -12.51
C SER A 94 -6.63 -10.74 -12.93
N PHE A 95 -7.57 -10.70 -11.98
CA PHE A 95 -8.99 -10.57 -12.28
C PHE A 95 -9.35 -9.22 -12.92
N PHE A 96 -8.72 -8.13 -12.49
CA PHE A 96 -8.88 -6.82 -13.13
C PHE A 96 -8.49 -6.85 -14.61
N ARG A 97 -7.35 -7.49 -14.93
CA ARG A 97 -6.91 -7.70 -16.33
C ARG A 97 -7.86 -8.60 -17.12
N LEU A 98 -8.50 -9.56 -16.46
CA LEU A 98 -9.57 -10.39 -17.03
C LEU A 98 -10.94 -9.70 -17.08
N GLN A 99 -11.04 -8.45 -16.64
CA GLN A 99 -12.28 -7.65 -16.57
C GLN A 99 -13.35 -8.22 -15.62
N ASP A 100 -12.97 -9.12 -14.71
CA ASP A 100 -13.85 -9.57 -13.63
C ASP A 100 -13.69 -8.64 -12.42
N LEU A 101 -14.38 -7.50 -12.50
CA LEU A 101 -14.27 -6.45 -11.47
C LEU A 101 -14.78 -6.92 -10.10
N SER A 102 -15.75 -7.83 -10.06
CA SER A 102 -16.30 -8.36 -8.79
C SER A 102 -15.31 -9.26 -8.08
N ALA A 103 -14.65 -10.16 -8.82
CA ALA A 103 -13.59 -11.00 -8.25
C ALA A 103 -12.36 -10.17 -7.86
N ALA A 104 -12.01 -9.16 -8.67
CA ALA A 104 -10.92 -8.23 -8.36
C ALA A 104 -11.18 -7.47 -7.05
N GLU A 105 -12.37 -6.89 -6.89
CA GLU A 105 -12.79 -6.18 -5.68
C GLU A 105 -12.66 -7.06 -4.43
N GLN A 106 -13.17 -8.30 -4.49
CA GLN A 106 -13.11 -9.24 -3.37
C GLN A 106 -11.68 -9.60 -2.98
N ALA A 107 -10.79 -9.76 -3.96
CA ALA A 107 -9.39 -10.08 -3.71
C ALA A 107 -8.65 -8.89 -3.08
N PHE A 108 -8.82 -7.68 -3.61
CA PHE A 108 -8.22 -6.48 -3.00
C PHE A 108 -8.76 -6.18 -1.60
N ALA A 109 -10.06 -6.38 -1.36
CA ALA A 109 -10.65 -6.25 -0.03
C ALA A 109 -10.05 -7.26 0.98
N GLN A 110 -9.78 -8.50 0.54
CA GLN A 110 -9.09 -9.48 1.36
C GLN A 110 -7.63 -9.10 1.60
N ALA A 111 -6.93 -8.63 0.57
CA ALA A 111 -5.54 -8.19 0.67
C ALA A 111 -5.36 -7.09 1.71
N THR A 112 -6.20 -6.05 1.67
CA THR A 112 -6.17 -4.93 2.61
C THR A 112 -6.65 -5.29 4.02
N THR A 113 -7.49 -6.33 4.15
CA THR A 113 -7.87 -6.90 5.45
C THR A 113 -6.71 -7.65 6.11
N LEU A 114 -5.93 -8.39 5.31
CA LEU A 114 -4.75 -9.14 5.77
C LEU A 114 -3.60 -8.22 6.14
N ASP A 115 -3.31 -7.23 5.29
CA ASP A 115 -2.29 -6.22 5.54
C ASP A 115 -2.76 -4.85 5.05
N ARG A 116 -3.01 -3.95 6.00
CA ARG A 116 -3.42 -2.57 5.71
C ARG A 116 -2.30 -1.73 5.14
N LEU A 117 -1.04 -2.17 5.24
CA LEU A 117 0.13 -1.47 4.71
C LEU A 117 0.47 -1.91 3.26
N ASN A 118 -0.35 -2.75 2.63
CA ASN A 118 -0.14 -3.09 1.23
C ASN A 118 -0.67 -1.98 0.31
N SER A 119 0.19 -1.04 -0.08
CA SER A 119 -0.16 0.08 -0.96
C SER A 119 -0.67 -0.35 -2.34
N ASP A 120 -0.18 -1.46 -2.88
CA ASP A 120 -0.60 -1.96 -4.20
C ASP A 120 -2.03 -2.53 -4.16
N ALA A 121 -2.41 -3.23 -3.09
CA ALA A 121 -3.78 -3.68 -2.93
C ALA A 121 -4.78 -2.51 -2.87
N TRP A 122 -4.41 -1.42 -2.19
CA TRP A 122 -5.22 -0.19 -2.19
C TRP A 122 -5.27 0.48 -3.56
N ALA A 123 -4.15 0.53 -4.28
CA ALA A 123 -4.07 1.07 -5.64
C ALA A 123 -4.97 0.28 -6.62
N GLY A 124 -4.90 -1.05 -6.57
CA GLY A 124 -5.73 -1.93 -7.38
C GLY A 124 -7.21 -1.80 -7.06
N TRP A 125 -7.57 -1.72 -5.77
CA TRP A 125 -8.96 -1.49 -5.36
C TRP A 125 -9.48 -0.12 -5.83
N ALA A 126 -8.65 0.91 -5.76
CA ALA A 126 -9.00 2.23 -6.29
C ALA A 126 -9.30 2.18 -7.80
N GLY A 127 -8.49 1.44 -8.56
CA GLY A 127 -8.74 1.20 -9.98
C GLY A 127 -10.05 0.46 -10.26
N VAL A 128 -10.37 -0.57 -9.47
CA VAL A 128 -11.66 -1.28 -9.55
C VAL A 128 -12.82 -0.33 -9.24
N ALA A 129 -12.75 0.42 -8.15
CA ALA A 129 -13.79 1.37 -7.74
C ALA A 129 -14.01 2.45 -8.82
N LEU A 130 -12.94 2.95 -9.44
CA LEU A 130 -13.05 3.91 -10.54
C LEU A 130 -13.74 3.28 -11.77
N ALA A 131 -13.39 2.05 -12.12
CA ALA A 131 -14.03 1.32 -13.22
C ALA A 131 -15.54 1.07 -12.97
N LEU A 132 -15.92 0.86 -11.71
CA LEU A 132 -17.32 0.75 -11.27
C LEU A 132 -18.02 2.11 -11.12
N ARG A 133 -17.29 3.22 -11.28
CA ARG A 133 -17.75 4.61 -11.06
C ARG A 133 -18.13 4.93 -9.61
N ASP A 134 -17.57 4.18 -8.67
CA ASP A 134 -17.70 4.42 -7.23
C ASP A 134 -16.65 5.45 -6.79
N PHE A 135 -16.87 6.71 -7.19
CA PHE A 135 -15.89 7.79 -7.02
C PHE A 135 -15.51 8.09 -5.57
N SER A 136 -16.42 7.85 -4.61
CA SER A 136 -16.11 7.99 -3.18
C SER A 136 -15.01 7.01 -2.77
N ASP A 137 -15.16 5.75 -3.16
CA ASP A 137 -14.26 4.67 -2.80
C ASP A 137 -12.95 4.77 -3.58
N ALA A 138 -13.02 5.14 -4.87
CA ALA A 138 -11.83 5.42 -5.68
C ALA A 138 -10.94 6.50 -5.02
N ALA A 139 -11.55 7.58 -4.51
CA ALA A 139 -10.81 8.62 -3.80
C ALA A 139 -10.27 8.12 -2.45
N GLN A 140 -11.06 7.38 -1.67
CA GLN A 140 -10.63 6.84 -0.40
C GLN A 140 -9.42 5.90 -0.56
N PHE A 141 -9.52 4.93 -1.47
CA PHE A 141 -8.48 3.92 -1.67
C PHE A 141 -7.21 4.50 -2.30
N SER A 142 -7.34 5.44 -3.25
CA SER A 142 -6.18 6.14 -3.81
C SER A 142 -5.42 6.94 -2.73
N ASN A 143 -6.15 7.60 -1.82
CA ASN A 143 -5.52 8.30 -0.70
C ASN A 143 -4.84 7.33 0.25
N GLN A 144 -5.44 6.18 0.57
CA GLN A 144 -4.79 5.15 1.40
C GLN A 144 -3.49 4.65 0.77
N ALA A 145 -3.49 4.37 -0.54
CA ALA A 145 -2.28 3.95 -1.26
C ALA A 145 -1.16 5.00 -1.14
N LEU A 146 -1.48 6.28 -1.40
CA LEU A 146 -0.52 7.40 -1.35
C LEU A 146 -0.12 7.81 0.08
N GLU A 147 -0.93 7.53 1.09
CA GLU A 147 -0.58 7.72 2.50
C GLU A 147 0.45 6.70 2.97
N ILE A 148 0.36 5.46 2.47
CA ILE A 148 1.30 4.38 2.76
C ILE A 148 2.59 4.58 1.97
N ASP A 149 2.47 4.90 0.69
CA ASP A 149 3.59 5.04 -0.25
C ASP A 149 3.38 6.28 -1.15
N PRO A 150 3.92 7.45 -0.76
CA PRO A 150 3.79 8.68 -1.55
C PRO A 150 4.44 8.63 -2.94
N ASP A 151 5.43 7.74 -3.11
CA ASP A 151 6.20 7.51 -4.34
C ASP A 151 5.84 6.14 -4.96
N TYR A 152 4.59 5.71 -4.74
CA TYR A 152 4.06 4.42 -5.20
C TYR A 152 4.40 4.16 -6.67
N ASN A 153 5.05 3.02 -6.93
CA ASN A 153 5.36 2.58 -8.29
C ASN A 153 5.34 1.07 -8.35
N SER A 154 4.30 0.52 -8.99
CA SER A 154 4.06 -0.91 -9.11
C SER A 154 5.19 -1.63 -9.85
N ALA A 155 5.91 -0.96 -10.75
CA ALA A 155 6.98 -1.57 -11.55
C ALA A 155 8.27 -1.82 -10.75
N THR A 156 8.49 -1.13 -9.64
CA THR A 156 9.75 -1.17 -8.87
C THR A 156 9.60 -1.72 -7.45
N ARG A 157 8.43 -2.28 -7.12
CA ARG A 157 8.14 -2.79 -5.77
C ARG A 157 9.07 -3.93 -5.37
N VAL A 158 9.36 -3.99 -4.07
CA VAL A 158 10.03 -5.11 -3.42
C VAL A 158 9.33 -5.45 -2.10
N ASP A 159 9.39 -6.70 -1.67
CA ASP A 159 8.91 -7.10 -0.34
C ASP A 159 9.94 -6.79 0.76
N ALA A 160 9.59 -7.08 2.02
CA ALA A 160 10.46 -6.88 3.17
C ALA A 160 11.77 -7.69 3.13
N ALA A 161 11.83 -8.76 2.31
CA ALA A 161 13.03 -9.57 2.09
C ALA A 161 13.82 -9.10 0.85
N GLY A 162 13.39 -8.05 0.18
CA GLY A 162 14.01 -7.52 -1.03
C GLY A 162 13.70 -8.33 -2.29
N ARG A 163 12.70 -9.22 -2.26
CA ARG A 163 12.24 -9.91 -3.47
C ARG A 163 11.49 -8.94 -4.36
N PHE A 164 11.77 -8.98 -5.66
CA PHE A 164 11.13 -8.13 -6.65
C PHE A 164 9.65 -8.48 -6.81
N LEU A 165 8.78 -7.49 -6.65
CA LEU A 165 7.32 -7.59 -6.77
C LEU A 165 6.80 -6.74 -7.95
N GLY A 166 7.67 -6.28 -8.84
CA GLY A 166 7.27 -5.35 -9.87
C GLY A 166 6.26 -5.94 -10.86
N HIS A 167 5.17 -5.21 -11.09
CA HIS A 167 4.15 -5.52 -12.10
C HIS A 167 3.59 -4.24 -12.72
N ASP A 168 3.17 -4.31 -13.99
CA ASP A 168 2.61 -3.19 -14.76
C ASP A 168 3.46 -1.90 -14.72
N ASN A 169 2.87 -0.78 -15.15
CA ASN A 169 3.47 0.56 -15.11
C ASN A 169 2.50 1.54 -14.40
N VAL A 170 1.93 1.14 -13.27
CA VAL A 170 1.03 1.99 -12.48
C VAL A 170 1.85 2.65 -11.37
N ASP A 171 1.78 3.97 -11.30
CA ASP A 171 2.54 4.76 -10.33
C ASP A 171 1.67 5.84 -9.66
N GLU A 172 2.28 6.67 -8.84
CA GLU A 172 1.63 7.72 -8.08
C GLU A 172 0.91 8.73 -8.99
N ARG A 173 1.39 8.93 -10.22
CA ARG A 173 0.73 9.80 -11.20
C ARG A 173 -0.62 9.23 -11.61
N HIS A 174 -0.70 7.92 -11.80
CA HIS A 174 -1.98 7.25 -12.08
C HIS A 174 -2.96 7.43 -10.92
N LEU A 175 -2.51 7.21 -9.68
CA LEU A 175 -3.35 7.41 -8.49
C LEU A 175 -3.83 8.85 -8.35
N ARG A 176 -2.98 9.82 -8.68
CA ARG A 176 -3.35 11.26 -8.73
C ARG A 176 -4.40 11.54 -9.79
N LEU A 177 -4.32 10.91 -10.96
CA LEU A 177 -5.35 11.04 -11.99
C LEU A 177 -6.68 10.37 -11.57
N MET A 178 -6.63 9.22 -10.88
CA MET A 178 -7.82 8.59 -10.31
C MET A 178 -8.49 9.51 -9.28
N LEU A 179 -7.72 10.12 -8.38
CA LEU A 179 -8.21 11.14 -7.45
C LEU A 179 -8.78 12.35 -8.18
N ALA A 180 -8.08 12.83 -9.22
CA ALA A 180 -8.54 13.97 -9.99
C ALA A 180 -9.90 13.70 -10.63
N GLU A 181 -10.08 12.52 -11.22
CA GLU A 181 -11.36 12.09 -11.78
C GLU A 181 -12.44 11.96 -10.71
N ALA A 182 -12.16 11.26 -9.61
CA ALA A 182 -13.11 11.08 -8.51
C ALA A 182 -13.59 12.43 -7.92
N TYR A 183 -12.66 13.37 -7.71
CA TYR A 183 -12.98 14.72 -7.23
C TYR A 183 -13.72 15.54 -8.29
N LEU A 184 -13.39 15.39 -9.57
CA LEU A 184 -14.13 16.05 -10.65
C LEU A 184 -15.60 15.61 -10.65
N GLN A 185 -15.84 14.30 -10.56
CA GLN A 185 -17.18 13.71 -10.61
C GLN A 185 -18.03 14.03 -9.38
N SER A 186 -17.39 14.25 -8.22
CA SER A 186 -18.04 14.69 -6.98
C SER A 186 -18.21 16.21 -6.87
N GLY A 187 -17.74 17.00 -7.84
CA GLY A 187 -17.84 18.46 -7.82
C GLY A 187 -16.74 19.16 -7.01
N ALA A 188 -15.75 18.42 -6.51
CA ALA A 188 -14.63 18.91 -5.72
C ALA A 188 -13.48 19.46 -6.60
N TYR A 189 -13.74 20.56 -7.30
CA TYR A 189 -12.74 21.25 -8.14
C TYR A 189 -12.85 22.77 -7.99
N SER A 190 -11.72 23.47 -8.10
CA SER A 190 -11.68 24.93 -7.94
C SER A 190 -10.46 25.53 -8.64
N ALA A 191 -10.60 26.76 -9.12
CA ALA A 191 -9.49 27.57 -9.62
C ALA A 191 -8.52 28.02 -8.52
N VAL A 192 -8.90 27.90 -7.24
CA VAL A 192 -8.08 28.38 -6.14
C VAL A 192 -6.83 27.51 -6.02
N GLU A 193 -5.67 28.10 -6.29
CA GLU A 193 -4.36 27.50 -6.08
C GLU A 193 -4.07 27.37 -4.57
N ARG A 194 -4.69 26.39 -3.94
CA ARG A 194 -4.40 25.97 -2.56
C ARG A 194 -3.81 24.55 -2.55
N LYS A 195 -3.04 24.25 -1.50
CA LYS A 195 -2.66 22.88 -1.14
C LYS A 195 -3.90 22.18 -0.59
N ASP A 196 -4.79 21.75 -1.47
CA ASP A 196 -5.97 20.99 -1.11
C ASP A 196 -5.88 19.62 -1.77
N PRO A 197 -5.51 18.56 -1.02
CA PRO A 197 -5.43 17.22 -1.57
C PRO A 197 -6.81 16.69 -2.00
N ASN A 198 -7.92 17.29 -1.54
CA ASN A 198 -9.27 16.91 -1.93
C ASN A 198 -9.82 17.76 -3.08
N ASN A 199 -8.96 18.13 -4.03
CA ASN A 199 -9.32 18.96 -5.17
C ASN A 199 -8.76 18.41 -6.47
N ALA A 200 -9.63 18.22 -7.46
CA ALA A 200 -9.25 17.62 -8.74
C ALA A 200 -8.12 18.39 -9.45
N SER A 201 -8.21 19.73 -9.50
CA SER A 201 -7.21 20.57 -10.15
C SER A 201 -5.86 20.57 -9.41
N ALA A 202 -5.89 20.34 -8.10
CA ALA A 202 -4.67 20.22 -7.30
C ALA A 202 -3.97 18.89 -7.59
N GLN A 203 -4.74 17.80 -7.73
CA GLN A 203 -4.20 16.50 -8.10
C GLN A 203 -3.58 16.50 -9.50
N VAL A 204 -4.23 17.14 -10.48
CA VAL A 204 -3.62 17.33 -11.82
C VAL A 204 -2.31 18.14 -11.73
N ARG A 205 -2.25 19.18 -10.90
CA ARG A 205 -1.02 19.97 -10.71
C ARG A 205 0.16 19.20 -10.10
N LEU A 206 -0.12 18.09 -9.42
CA LEU A 206 0.92 17.21 -8.88
C LEU A 206 1.49 16.29 -9.97
N VAL A 207 0.82 16.18 -11.13
CA VAL A 207 1.30 15.44 -12.31
C VAL A 207 1.86 16.41 -13.36
N ASP A 208 1.16 17.52 -13.62
CA ASP A 208 1.57 18.60 -14.53
C ASP A 208 1.60 19.93 -13.79
N GLN A 209 2.80 20.38 -13.40
CA GLN A 209 3.00 21.60 -12.62
C GLN A 209 2.60 22.88 -13.37
N ASP A 210 2.52 22.82 -14.71
CA ASP A 210 2.12 23.95 -15.54
C ASP A 210 0.61 24.04 -15.74
N PHE A 211 -0.15 23.02 -15.31
CA PHE A 211 -1.60 23.04 -15.41
C PHE A 211 -2.23 24.22 -14.66
N ARG A 212 -3.12 24.95 -15.35
CA ARG A 212 -3.94 26.03 -14.79
C ARG A 212 -5.41 25.77 -15.12
N TYR A 213 -6.22 25.66 -14.08
CA TYR A 213 -7.65 25.41 -14.19
C TYR A 213 -8.38 26.61 -14.82
N LYS A 214 -9.20 26.35 -15.85
CA LYS A 214 -10.12 27.34 -16.45
C LYS A 214 -11.58 26.92 -16.28
N ASP A 215 -11.88 25.68 -16.63
CA ASP A 215 -13.24 25.12 -16.58
C ASP A 215 -13.22 23.58 -16.43
N PRO A 216 -14.34 22.95 -16.05
CA PRO A 216 -14.40 21.49 -15.85
C PRO A 216 -14.15 20.68 -17.13
N GLY A 217 -14.50 21.22 -18.30
CA GLY A 217 -14.29 20.54 -19.57
C GLY A 217 -12.82 20.50 -19.97
N GLN A 218 -12.07 21.58 -19.72
CA GLN A 218 -10.60 21.58 -19.85
C GLN A 218 -9.99 20.57 -18.89
N LEU A 219 -10.40 20.58 -17.61
CA LEU A 219 -9.87 19.66 -16.61
C LEU A 219 -10.06 18.20 -17.01
N LEU A 220 -11.26 17.83 -17.48
CA LEU A 220 -11.53 16.48 -17.98
C LEU A 220 -10.61 16.10 -19.14
N ARG A 221 -10.45 16.98 -20.14
CA ARG A 221 -9.54 16.73 -21.27
C ARG A 221 -8.10 16.54 -20.82
N THR A 222 -7.61 17.38 -19.90
CA THR A 222 -6.26 17.25 -19.35
C THR A 222 -6.06 15.93 -18.61
N ILE A 223 -7.03 15.49 -17.80
CA ILE A 223 -6.96 14.18 -17.13
C ILE A 223 -6.84 13.07 -18.18
N SER A 224 -7.64 13.11 -19.24
CA SER A 224 -7.59 12.12 -20.33
C SER A 224 -6.26 12.14 -21.09
N ASP A 225 -5.74 13.32 -21.44
CA ASP A 225 -4.49 13.47 -22.19
C ASP A 225 -3.29 12.97 -21.36
N LEU A 226 -3.26 13.28 -20.06
CA LEU A 226 -2.22 12.77 -19.15
C LEU A 226 -2.33 11.25 -18.98
N ALA A 227 -3.53 10.71 -18.83
CA ALA A 227 -3.74 9.26 -18.72
C ALA A 227 -3.26 8.52 -19.98
N LEU A 228 -3.48 9.07 -21.17
CA LEU A 228 -2.97 8.51 -22.42
C LEU A 228 -1.44 8.60 -22.51
N THR A 229 -0.86 9.70 -22.04
CA THR A 229 0.61 9.86 -22.00
C THR A 229 1.24 8.77 -21.13
N LEU A 230 0.68 8.53 -19.94
CA LEU A 230 1.19 7.51 -19.03
C LEU A 230 1.07 6.07 -19.56
N GLN A 231 0.16 5.82 -20.50
CA GLN A 231 0.05 4.52 -21.18
C GLN A 231 1.14 4.31 -22.24
N ASP A 232 1.79 5.37 -22.72
CA ASP A 232 2.83 5.29 -23.75
C ASP A 232 4.20 4.97 -23.11
N PRO A 233 4.76 3.77 -23.34
CA PRO A 233 6.03 3.35 -22.75
C PRO A 233 7.24 4.15 -23.27
N THR A 234 7.06 5.03 -24.26
CA THR A 234 8.13 5.88 -24.82
C THR A 234 8.26 7.24 -24.14
N THR A 235 7.36 7.58 -23.22
CA THR A 235 7.26 8.90 -22.60
C THR A 235 7.85 9.00 -21.18
N ASN A 236 8.43 7.90 -20.67
CA ASN A 236 9.11 7.82 -19.37
C ASN A 236 10.63 7.73 -19.50
#